data_AF-X1MZL1-F1
#
_entry.id   AF-X1MZL1-F1
#
_cell.length_a   1.000
_cell.length_b   1.000
_cell.length_c   1.000
_cell.angle_alpha   90.00
_cell.angle_beta   90.00
_cell.angle_gamma   90.00
#
_symmetry.space_group_name_H-M   'P 1'
#
loop_
_entity.id
_entity.type
_entity.pdbx_description
1 polymer ?
#
loop_
_entity_poly.entity_id
_entity_poly.type
_entity_poly.pdbx_seq_one_letter_code
_entity_poly.pdbx_strand_id
1 'polypeptide(L)'
;FEKEEGAKQINLSEKRINADQTADFADEISVKEADIMECKQGENRAKCNCTYEPCDKKGICCECIAYHWRNKELPACLFPNDVEKTYDRSIARFIACYK
;
A
#
# COMPACT_ATOMS: atom_id res chain seq x y z
N PHE A 1 33.01 -45.98 11.57
CA PHE A 1 32.60 -44.64 11.13
C PHE A 1 31.51 -44.18 12.07
N GLU A 2 31.90 -43.24 12.92
CA GLU A 2 31.11 -42.61 13.96
C GLU A 2 29.88 -41.94 13.37
N LYS A 3 28.77 -41.97 14.10
CA LYS A 3 28.35 -40.82 14.92
C LYS A 3 27.12 -41.20 15.73
N GLU A 4 27.33 -41.33 17.03
CA GLU A 4 26.29 -41.15 18.02
C GLU A 4 25.87 -39.68 17.99
N GLU A 5 24.61 -39.38 17.68
CA GLU A 5 24.02 -38.09 18.03
C GLU A 5 22.97 -38.31 19.11
N GLY A 6 23.43 -38.15 20.35
CA GLY A 6 22.60 -38.17 21.54
C GLY A 6 21.60 -37.02 21.50
N ALA A 7 20.33 -37.35 21.72
CA ALA A 7 19.29 -36.38 21.98
C ALA A 7 19.67 -35.56 23.22
N LYS A 8 20.01 -34.28 23.03
CA LYS A 8 20.14 -33.34 24.15
C LYS A 8 18.76 -33.05 24.70
N GLN A 9 18.46 -33.68 25.84
CA GLN A 9 17.31 -33.35 26.65
C GLN A 9 17.51 -31.94 27.21
N ILE A 10 16.84 -30.96 26.61
CA ILE A 10 16.81 -29.59 27.13
C ILE A 10 15.95 -29.58 28.40
N ASN A 11 16.57 -29.30 29.55
CA ASN A 11 15.86 -29.16 30.80
C ASN A 11 15.22 -27.76 30.84
N LEU A 12 13.90 -27.69 30.70
CA LEU A 12 13.14 -26.44 30.55
C LEU A 12 12.98 -25.63 31.85
N SER A 13 13.75 -25.92 32.91
CA SER A 13 13.55 -25.39 34.25
C SER A 13 14.48 -24.25 34.67
N GLU A 14 15.49 -23.86 33.87
CA GLU A 14 16.52 -22.90 34.33
C GLU A 14 16.70 -21.62 33.50
N LYS A 15 15.81 -21.33 32.54
CA LYS A 15 15.76 -19.97 31.98
C LYS A 15 14.63 -19.19 32.62
N ARG A 16 14.89 -18.68 33.83
CA ARG A 16 14.14 -17.53 34.35
C ARG A 16 14.54 -16.32 33.52
N ILE A 17 13.81 -16.11 32.43
CA ILE A 17 13.86 -14.85 31.69
C ILE A 17 13.25 -13.82 32.65
N ASN A 18 14.04 -12.84 33.08
CA ASN A 18 13.52 -11.77 33.92
C ASN A 18 12.52 -10.95 33.09
N ALA A 19 11.35 -10.64 33.66
CA ALA A 19 10.28 -9.88 33.00
C ALA A 19 10.72 -8.50 32.47
N ASP A 20 11.84 -8.00 33.00
CA ASP A 20 12.53 -6.79 32.57
C ASP A 20 13.18 -6.94 31.17
N GLN A 21 13.74 -8.12 30.87
CA GLN A 21 14.42 -8.38 29.58
C GLN A 21 13.47 -8.73 28.44
N THR A 22 12.17 -8.93 28.71
CA THR A 22 11.16 -9.19 27.68
C THR A 22 10.50 -7.92 27.15
N ALA A 23 10.64 -6.79 27.84
CA ALA A 23 10.06 -5.51 27.40
C ALA A 23 10.83 -4.94 26.19
N ASP A 24 12.17 -4.94 26.23
CA ASP A 24 12.99 -4.45 25.12
C ASP A 24 12.89 -5.31 23.85
N PHE A 25 12.69 -6.63 23.99
CA PHE A 25 12.60 -7.54 22.83
C PHE A 25 11.21 -7.56 22.19
N ALA A 26 10.16 -7.18 22.92
CA ALA A 26 8.80 -7.08 22.38
C ALA A 26 8.63 -5.84 21.48
N ASP A 27 9.35 -4.76 21.76
CA ASP A 27 9.34 -3.54 20.94
C ASP A 27 10.14 -3.70 19.64
N GLU A 28 11.18 -4.55 19.61
CA GLU A 28 11.98 -4.80 18.39
C GLU A 28 11.30 -5.73 17.36
N ILE A 29 10.38 -6.60 17.78
CA ILE A 29 9.62 -7.50 16.89
C ILE A 29 8.39 -6.81 16.29
N SER A 30 7.85 -5.79 16.96
CA SER A 30 6.62 -5.07 16.56
C SER A 30 6.73 -4.26 15.25
N VAL A 31 7.93 -3.79 14.90
CA VAL A 31 8.12 -2.81 13.80
C VAL A 31 8.70 -3.39 12.50
N LYS A 32 9.20 -4.63 12.49
CA LYS A 32 9.93 -5.18 11.33
C LYS A 32 9.08 -5.93 10.28
N GLU A 33 7.75 -6.00 10.46
CA GLU A 33 6.82 -6.60 9.47
C GLU A 33 5.81 -5.59 8.88
N ALA A 34 6.04 -4.29 9.02
CA ALA A 34 5.23 -3.26 8.38
C ALA A 34 5.82 -2.85 7.01
N ASP A 35 5.94 -3.79 6.08
CA ASP A 35 6.02 -3.47 4.64
C ASP A 35 4.61 -3.07 4.11
N ILE A 36 3.90 -2.26 4.88
CA ILE A 36 2.61 -1.69 4.50
C ILE A 36 2.93 -0.50 3.61
N MET A 37 2.68 -0.65 2.31
CA MET A 37 2.78 0.44 1.34
C MET A 37 2.01 1.67 1.86
N GLU A 38 2.74 2.69 2.32
CA GLU A 38 2.14 3.93 2.79
C GLU A 38 1.58 4.70 1.59
N CYS A 39 0.26 4.95 1.60
CA CYS A 39 -0.38 5.74 0.55
C CYS A 39 -0.10 7.22 0.77
N LYS A 40 0.58 7.86 -0.18
CA LYS A 40 0.85 9.31 -0.20
C LYS A 40 -0.37 10.15 -0.57
N GLN A 41 -1.48 9.98 0.14
CA GLN A 41 -2.79 10.57 -0.21
C GLN A 41 -2.70 12.10 -0.38
N GLY A 42 -2.03 12.80 0.53
CA GLY A 42 -1.87 14.26 0.46
C GLY A 42 -1.21 14.72 -0.84
N GLU A 43 -0.07 14.13 -1.19
CA GLU A 43 0.65 14.43 -2.45
C GLU A 43 -0.20 14.08 -3.69
N ASN A 44 -0.91 12.94 -3.63
CA ASN A 44 -1.77 12.50 -4.73
C ASN A 44 -2.96 13.45 -4.92
N ARG A 45 -3.56 13.98 -3.84
CA ARG A 45 -4.65 14.97 -3.92
C ARG A 45 -4.19 16.25 -4.60
N ALA A 46 -2.97 16.72 -4.29
CA ALA A 46 -2.40 17.91 -4.90
C ALA A 46 -2.17 17.76 -6.42
N LYS A 47 -1.86 16.54 -6.88
CA LYS A 47 -1.68 16.22 -8.31
C LYS A 47 -2.98 15.85 -9.03
N CYS A 48 -4.05 15.56 -8.30
CA CYS A 48 -5.32 15.12 -8.87
C CYS A 48 -6.10 16.32 -9.43
N ASN A 49 -6.31 16.33 -10.74
CA ASN A 49 -7.12 17.34 -11.43
C ASN A 49 -8.59 16.93 -11.62
N CYS A 50 -9.07 15.86 -10.95
CA CYS A 50 -10.48 15.43 -11.04
C CYS A 50 -11.43 16.60 -10.73
N THR A 51 -12.28 16.92 -11.69
CA THR A 51 -13.23 18.05 -11.67
C THR A 51 -14.59 17.68 -11.10
N TYR A 52 -14.82 16.39 -10.78
CA TYR A 52 -16.04 15.92 -10.14
C TYR A 52 -15.97 16.19 -8.62
N GLU A 53 -16.97 16.88 -8.08
CA GLU A 53 -17.10 17.17 -6.64
C GLU A 53 -18.55 16.90 -6.19
N PRO A 54 -18.76 16.10 -5.12
CA PRO A 54 -17.76 15.49 -4.24
C PRO A 54 -17.10 14.21 -4.80
N CYS A 55 -15.77 14.08 -4.65
CA CYS A 55 -15.02 12.88 -5.02
C CYS A 55 -14.37 12.22 -3.78
N ASP A 56 -14.98 11.12 -3.33
CA ASP A 56 -14.57 10.30 -2.19
C ASP A 56 -13.19 9.64 -2.39
N LYS A 57 -12.83 9.30 -3.64
CA LYS A 57 -11.60 8.58 -4.00
C LYS A 57 -10.39 9.47 -4.26
N LYS A 58 -10.56 10.80 -4.16
CA LYS A 58 -9.53 11.77 -4.55
C LYS A 58 -8.26 11.57 -3.70
N GLY A 59 -7.15 11.25 -4.38
CA GLY A 59 -5.86 10.97 -3.75
C GLY A 59 -5.61 9.51 -3.35
N ILE A 60 -6.62 8.65 -3.44
CA ILE A 60 -6.50 7.21 -3.19
C ILE A 60 -6.42 6.50 -4.55
N CYS A 61 -5.23 6.49 -5.16
CA CYS A 61 -5.06 6.06 -6.55
C CYS A 61 -5.50 4.61 -6.81
N CYS A 62 -5.29 3.69 -5.86
CA CYS A 62 -5.73 2.30 -5.99
C CYS A 62 -7.26 2.20 -6.12
N GLU A 63 -8.01 2.95 -5.32
CA GLU A 63 -9.47 3.00 -5.41
C GLU A 63 -9.94 3.73 -6.67
N CYS A 64 -9.29 4.83 -7.03
CA CYS A 64 -9.62 5.63 -8.22
C CYS A 64 -9.49 4.78 -9.50
N ILE A 65 -8.37 4.07 -9.66
CA ILE A 65 -8.13 3.15 -10.78
C ILE A 65 -9.17 2.03 -10.79
N ALA A 66 -9.38 1.36 -9.65
CA ALA A 66 -10.34 0.26 -9.57
C ALA A 66 -11.78 0.70 -9.92
N TYR A 67 -12.18 1.91 -9.54
CA TYR A 67 -13.48 2.48 -9.87
C TYR A 67 -13.62 2.76 -11.37
N HIS A 68 -12.73 3.57 -11.95
CA HIS A 68 -12.83 3.96 -13.36
C HIS A 68 -12.62 2.78 -14.31
N TRP A 69 -11.75 1.84 -13.96
CA TRP A 69 -11.52 0.65 -14.79
C TRP A 69 -12.78 -0.21 -14.96
N ARG A 70 -13.61 -0.33 -13.91
CA ARG A 70 -14.92 -1.02 -13.99
C ARG A 70 -15.88 -0.36 -14.99
N ASN A 71 -15.71 0.94 -15.23
CA ASN A 71 -16.49 1.73 -16.18
C ASN A 71 -15.81 1.84 -17.56
N LYS A 72 -14.68 1.15 -17.80
CA LYS A 72 -13.84 1.30 -19.00
C LYS A 72 -13.30 2.73 -19.20
N GLU A 73 -13.03 3.39 -18.08
CA GLU A 73 -12.46 4.74 -17.99
C GLU A 73 -11.09 4.71 -17.33
N LEU A 74 -10.41 5.85 -17.38
CA LEU A 74 -9.16 6.12 -16.67
C LEU A 74 -9.32 7.27 -15.66
N PRO A 75 -8.50 7.31 -14.58
CA PRO A 75 -8.48 8.43 -13.65
C PRO A 75 -8.22 9.78 -14.33
N ALA A 76 -8.86 10.82 -13.82
CA ALA A 76 -8.69 12.21 -14.28
C ALA A 76 -7.23 12.67 -14.41
N CYS A 77 -6.37 12.26 -13.47
CA CYS A 77 -4.96 12.63 -13.44
C CYS A 77 -4.13 12.13 -14.64
N LEU A 78 -4.71 11.26 -15.47
CA LEU A 78 -4.13 10.80 -16.73
C LEU A 78 -4.56 11.65 -17.93
N PHE A 79 -5.33 12.72 -17.73
CA PHE A 79 -5.82 13.61 -18.78
C PHE A 79 -5.35 15.05 -18.56
N PRO A 80 -5.11 15.83 -19.63
CA PRO A 80 -4.95 17.28 -19.53
C PRO A 80 -6.17 17.97 -18.89
N ASN A 81 -5.96 19.10 -18.21
CA ASN A 81 -7.00 19.80 -17.46
C ASN A 81 -8.19 20.25 -18.32
N ASP A 82 -7.95 20.65 -19.56
CA ASP A 82 -8.98 21.01 -20.53
C ASP A 82 -9.79 19.80 -21.00
N VAL A 83 -9.16 18.64 -21.11
CA VAL A 83 -9.82 17.38 -21.47
C VAL A 83 -10.65 16.83 -20.31
N GLU A 84 -10.11 16.80 -19.11
CA GLU A 84 -10.82 16.32 -17.91
C GLU A 84 -12.12 17.13 -17.65
N LYS A 85 -12.15 18.42 -18.00
CA LYS A 85 -13.38 19.25 -17.92
C LYS A 85 -14.50 18.79 -18.85
N THR A 86 -14.20 18.00 -19.87
CA THR A 86 -15.20 17.41 -20.78
C THR A 86 -15.83 16.14 -20.21
N TYR A 87 -15.27 15.59 -19.12
CA TYR A 87 -15.65 14.34 -18.48
C TYR A 87 -15.54 13.08 -19.36
N ASP A 88 -15.04 13.17 -20.58
CA ASP A 88 -14.72 12.00 -21.40
C ASP A 88 -13.43 11.36 -20.89
N ARG A 89 -13.58 10.42 -19.96
CA ARG A 89 -12.49 9.63 -19.38
C ARG A 89 -12.28 8.30 -20.08
N SER A 90 -12.79 8.13 -21.30
CA SER A 90 -12.65 6.89 -22.05
C SER A 90 -11.20 6.61 -22.44
N ILE A 91 -10.87 5.33 -22.60
CA ILE A 91 -9.56 4.90 -23.11
C ILE A 91 -9.27 5.49 -24.50
N ALA A 92 -10.30 5.61 -25.34
CA ALA A 92 -10.18 6.21 -26.67
C ALA A 92 -9.76 7.69 -26.58
N ARG A 93 -10.35 8.45 -25.65
CA ARG A 93 -9.97 9.84 -25.40
C ARG A 93 -8.54 9.95 -24.90
N PHE A 94 -8.14 9.08 -23.97
CA PHE A 94 -6.76 9.04 -23.46
C PHE A 94 -5.76 8.83 -24.60
N ILE A 95 -5.98 7.83 -25.46
CA ILE A 95 -5.12 7.58 -26.62
C ILE A 95 -5.04 8.81 -27.52
N ALA A 96 -6.17 9.51 -27.76
CA ALA A 96 -6.21 10.71 -28.60
C ALA A 96 -5.39 11.89 -28.03
N CYS A 97 -5.25 12.00 -26.71
CA CYS A 97 -4.48 13.06 -26.06
C CYS A 97 -2.96 12.93 -26.22
N TYR A 98 -2.46 11.71 -26.47
CA TYR A 98 -1.02 11.40 -26.40
C TYR A 98 -0.49 10.66 -27.65
N LYS A 99 -1.15 10.84 -28.79
CA LYS A 99 -0.68 10.29 -30.09
C LYS A 99 0.59 10.96 -30.59
#